data_AF-A0A6G0KEN0-F1
#
_entry.id   AF-A0A6G0KEN0-F1
#
_cell.length_a   1.000
_cell.length_b   1.000
_cell.length_c   1.000
_cell.angle_alpha   90.00
_cell.angle_beta   90.00
_cell.angle_gamma   90.00
#
_symmetry.space_group_name_H-M   'P 1'
#
loop_
_entity.id
_entity.type
_entity.pdbx_description
1 polymer ?
#
loop_
_entity_poly.entity_id
_entity_poly.type
_entity_poly.pdbx_seq_one_letter_code
_entity_poly.pdbx_strand_id
1 'polypeptide(L)' 'MLAECGVDRMEIKQCDVDTAFLYGKLEEEIYMELPEGLRELLDLTEAEVEDDVVCMLLQSLCGLKQASRV' A
#
# COMPACT_ATOMS: atom_id res chain seq x y z
N MET A 1 22.80 13.32 -7.92
CA MET A 1 23.51 13.00 -9.18
C MET A 1 22.49 12.63 -10.26
N LEU A 2 21.73 13.60 -10.79
CA LEU A 2 20.84 13.41 -11.94
C LEU A 2 21.11 14.40 -13.07
N ALA A 3 22.05 15.34 -12.88
CA ALA A 3 22.33 16.42 -13.83
C ALA A 3 23.40 16.06 -14.88
N GLU A 4 24.16 14.97 -14.70
CA GLU A 4 25.32 14.67 -15.55
C GLU A 4 25.03 13.63 -16.65
N CYS A 5 23.95 12.85 -16.53
CA CYS A 5 23.60 11.79 -17.49
C CYS A 5 22.98 12.29 -18.81
N GLY A 6 22.87 13.60 -19.02
CA GLY A 6 22.35 14.17 -20.26
C GLY A 6 23.40 14.32 -21.38
N VAL A 7 24.69 14.23 -21.03
CA VAL A 7 25.80 14.51 -21.98
C VAL A 7 26.28 13.25 -22.69
N ASP A 8 26.31 12.12 -21.99
CA ASP A 8 26.59 10.82 -22.56
C ASP A 8 25.24 10.11 -22.75
N ARG A 9 24.89 9.75 -23.99
CA ARG A 9 23.63 9.07 -24.38
C ARG A 9 23.46 7.69 -23.72
N MET A 10 23.43 7.64 -22.40
CA MET A 10 23.18 6.44 -21.62
C MET A 10 21.68 6.18 -21.63
N GLU A 11 21.30 4.97 -22.05
CA GLU A 11 19.91 4.52 -21.97
C GLU A 11 19.48 4.45 -20.51
N ILE A 12 18.60 5.38 -20.10
CA ILE A 12 17.98 5.34 -18.79
C ILE A 12 16.90 4.25 -18.82
N LYS A 13 17.18 3.11 -18.22
CA LYS A 13 16.16 2.09 -17.92
C LYS A 13 15.57 2.40 -16.55
N GLN A 14 14.39 3.00 -16.55
CA GLN A 14 13.55 3.10 -15.36
C GLN A 14 12.92 1.72 -15.11
N CYS A 15 13.36 1.05 -14.05
CA CYS A 15 12.66 -0.13 -13.54
C CYS A 15 11.66 0.36 -12.50
N ASP A 16 10.37 0.22 -12.79
CA ASP A 16 9.34 0.43 -11.78
C ASP A 16 9.45 -0.71 -10.76
N VAL A 17 9.72 -0.37 -9.51
CA VAL A 17 9.86 -1.36 -8.44
C VAL A 17 8.53 -1.43 -7.71
N ASP A 18 7.51 -1.94 -8.40
CA ASP A 18 6.14 -2.10 -7.85
C ASP A 18 6.14 -2.94 -6.56
N THR A 19 7.11 -3.85 -6.43
CA THR A 19 7.16 -4.88 -5.38
C THR A 19 7.95 -4.50 -4.13
N ALA A 20 8.70 -3.39 -4.11
CA ALA A 20 9.45 -3.02 -2.90
C ALA A 20 8.50 -2.62 -1.75
N PHE A 21 7.37 -1.98 -2.09
CA PHE A 21 6.41 -1.54 -1.10
C PHE A 21 5.43 -2.64 -0.69
N LEU A 22 5.07 -3.56 -1.59
CA LEU A 22 4.06 -4.60 -1.30
C LEU A 22 4.53 -5.68 -0.32
N TYR A 23 5.85 -5.89 -0.19
CA TYR A 23 6.43 -6.91 0.70
C TYR A 23 7.19 -6.34 1.89
N GLY A 24 7.20 -5.02 2.07
CA GLY A 24 7.75 -4.39 3.26
C GLY A 24 6.98 -4.85 4.49
N LYS A 25 7.68 -5.48 5.44
CA LYS A 25 7.11 -5.72 6.77
C LYS A 25 6.74 -4.36 7.37
N LEU A 26 5.56 -4.29 7.96
CA LEU A 26 5.17 -3.10 8.71
C LEU A 26 6.04 -3.00 9.96
N GLU A 27 6.61 -1.82 10.20
CA GLU A 27 7.34 -1.54 11.43
C GLU A 27 6.39 -1.41 12.63
N GLU A 28 5.15 -1.01 12.37
CA GLU A 28 4.10 -0.76 13.35
C GLU A 28 2.81 -1.52 12.99
N GLU A 29 2.02 -1.88 14.00
CA GLU A 29 0.67 -2.44 13.79
C GLU A 29 -0.29 -1.32 13.37
N ILE A 30 -0.84 -1.42 12.16
CA ILE A 30 -1.75 -0.42 11.60
C ILE A 30 -3.15 -1.01 11.54
N TYR A 31 -4.09 -0.30 12.17
CA TYR A 31 -5.53 -0.56 12.05
C TYR A 31 -6.17 0.49 11.14
N MET A 32 -7.15 0.08 10.35
CA MET A 32 -7.90 0.96 9.44
C MET A 32 -9.39 0.65 9.52
N GLU A 33 -10.20 1.67 9.21
CA GLU A 33 -11.63 1.50 9.05
C GLU A 33 -11.93 0.48 7.96
N LEU A 34 -13.03 -0.25 8.14
CA LEU A 34 -13.48 -1.23 7.16
C LEU A 34 -13.85 -0.52 5.84
N PRO A 35 -13.29 -0.93 4.70
CA PRO A 35 -13.67 -0.33 3.42
C PRO A 35 -15.16 -0.51 3.12
N GLU A 36 -15.80 0.50 2.53
CA GLU A 36 -17.24 0.50 2.22
C GLU A 36 -17.66 -0.75 1.44
N GLY A 37 -16.94 -1.10 0.36
CA GLY A 37 -17.23 -2.28 -0.44
C GLY A 37 -17.08 -3.62 0.31
N LEU A 38 -16.30 -3.66 1.40
CA LEU A 38 -16.22 -4.83 2.27
C LEU A 38 -17.38 -4.87 3.28
N ARG A 39 -17.79 -3.72 3.83
CA ARG A 39 -18.99 -3.62 4.68
C ARG A 39 -20.23 -4.10 3.93
N GLU A 40 -20.41 -3.62 2.69
CA GLU A 40 -21.51 -4.05 1.81
C GLU A 40 -21.52 -5.56 1.57
N LEU A 41 -20.36 -6.17 1.33
CA LEU A 41 -20.26 -7.62 1.15
C LEU A 41 -20.63 -8.39 2.42
N LEU A 42 -20.26 -7.89 3.60
CA LEU A 42 -20.59 -8.53 4.87
C LEU A 42 -22.09 -8.46 5.14
N ASP A 43 -22.72 -7.31 4.87
CA ASP A 43 -24.17 -7.13 5.00
C ASP A 43 -24.95 -8.10 4.08
N LEU A 44 -24.43 -8.39 2.88
CA LEU A 44 -25.01 -9.37 1.95
C LEU A 44 -24.87 -10.82 2.43
N THR A 45 -23.91 -11.11 3.30
CA THR A 45 -23.65 -12.47 3.82
C THR A 45 -24.35 -12.78 5.13
N GLU A 46 -25.20 -11.87 5.65
CA GLU A 46 -25.83 -11.95 6.97
C GLU A 46 -24.81 -12.18 8.10
N ALA A 47 -23.55 -11.78 7.89
CA ALA A 47 -22.53 -11.84 8.91
C ALA A 47 -22.82 -10.76 9.96
N GLU A 48 -22.98 -11.13 11.23
CA GLU A 48 -23.07 -10.15 12.30
C GLU A 48 -21.69 -9.54 12.54
N VAL A 49 -21.50 -8.32 12.02
CA VAL A 49 -20.28 -7.53 12.18
C VAL A 49 -20.58 -6.44 13.20
N GLU A 50 -19.85 -6.44 14.31
CA GLU A 50 -19.95 -5.37 15.30
C GLU A 50 -19.51 -4.02 14.68
N ASP A 51 -20.06 -2.92 15.18
CA ASP A 51 -19.79 -1.58 14.62
C ASP A 51 -18.35 -1.11 14.86
N ASP A 52 -17.64 -1.72 15.80
CA ASP A 52 -16.26 -1.43 16.19
C ASP A 52 -15.22 -2.34 15.49
N VAL A 53 -15.62 -3.07 14.45
CA VAL A 53 -14.70 -3.88 13.65
C VAL A 53 -13.80 -3.00 12.77
N VAL A 54 -12.49 -3.20 12.93
CA VAL A 54 -11.42 -2.57 12.14
C VAL A 54 -10.60 -3.62 11.40
N CYS A 55 -9.98 -3.25 10.28
CA CYS A 55 -9.03 -4.10 9.57
C CYS A 55 -7.61 -3.88 10.10
N MET A 56 -6.85 -4.96 10.27
CA MET A 56 -5.41 -4.88 10.52
C MET A 56 -4.65 -5.01 9.20
N LEU A 57 -3.75 -4.08 8.93
CA LEU A 57 -2.90 -4.14 7.78
C LEU A 57 -1.77 -5.16 8.02
N LEU A 58 -1.59 -6.11 7.10
CA LEU A 58 -0.56 -7.15 7.23
C LEU A 58 0.74 -6.80 6.49
N GLN A 59 0.62 -6.02 5.41
CA GLN A 59 1.73 -5.63 4.55
C GLN A 59 1.50 -4.21 4.05
N SER A 60 2.59 -3.52 3.73
CA SER A 60 2.51 -2.18 3.16
C SER A 60 1.75 -2.19 1.83
N LEU A 61 0.74 -1.32 1.68
CA LEU A 61 0.03 -1.14 0.40
C LEU A 61 0.77 -0.11 -0.45
N CYS A 62 0.94 -0.37 -1.74
CA CYS A 62 1.44 0.62 -2.69
C CYS A 62 0.49 1.83 -2.72
N GLY A 63 1.03 3.05 -2.65
CA GLY A 63 0.25 4.29 -2.78
C GLY A 63 -0.40 4.82 -1.49
N LEU A 64 -0.22 4.17 -0.33
CA LEU A 64 -0.45 4.84 0.95
C LEU A 64 0.52 6.03 1.04
N LYS A 65 0.05 7.19 1.52
CA LYS A 65 0.94 8.34 1.83
C LYS A 65 2.10 7.97 2.78
N GLN A 66 1.96 6.87 3.52
CA GLN A 66 2.98 6.30 4.39
C GLN A 66 3.90 5.28 3.72
N ALA A 67 3.52 4.74 2.56
CA ALA A 67 4.35 3.77 1.83
C ALA A 67 5.69 4.38 1.39
N SER A 68 5.79 5.69 1.23
CA SER A 68 7.07 6.39 1.00
C SER A 68 7.46 7.27 2.19
N ARG A 69 8.05 6.66 3.22
CA ARG A 69 9.00 7.32 4.13
C ARG A 69 10.27 6.48 4.17
N VAL A 70 10.95 6.39 3.02
CA VAL A 70 12.31 5.86 2.93
C VAL A 70 13.20 6.94 2.34
#